data_AF-A0A7L5JSA5-F1
#
_entry.id   AF-A0A7L5JSA5-F1
#
_cell.length_a   1.000
_cell.length_b   1.000
_cell.length_c   1.000
_cell.angle_alpha   90.00
_cell.angle_beta   90.00
_cell.angle_gamma   90.00
#
_symmetry.space_group_name_H-M   'P 1'
#
loop_
_entity.id
_entity.type
_entity.pdbx_description
1 polymer ?
#
loop_
_entity_poly.entity_id
_entity_poly.type
_entity_poly.pdbx_seq_one_letter_code
_entity_poly.pdbx_strand_id
1 'polypeptide(L)'
;MISISNNSLKKWSKYVVISIFAYTIFFMTSTVIEYYQAYKEKEHLTNELQIKRDETTSLKQKINALKEKTKLIQESYIKEDEIRTRVSEIFDRVSLIDYKLKLLDVRNQCIDRNILVVNLSANSENGFKAGEGILNYLGETIRSEQSENLYFVNYISKPRDLK
;
A
#
# COMPACT_ATOMS: atom_id res chain seq x y z
N MET A 1 53.84 21.33 -68.34
CA MET A 1 54.20 19.98 -67.83
C MET A 1 54.94 20.20 -66.52
N ILE A 2 54.27 20.05 -65.37
CA ILE A 2 54.90 20.29 -64.06
C ILE A 2 55.79 19.08 -63.75
N SER A 3 57.08 19.19 -64.08
CA SER A 3 58.10 18.18 -63.80
C SER A 3 58.39 18.17 -62.31
N ILE A 4 57.57 17.46 -61.54
CA ILE A 4 57.88 17.13 -60.14
C ILE A 4 59.00 16.10 -60.14
N SER A 5 60.12 16.40 -59.48
CA SER A 5 61.22 15.44 -59.40
C SER A 5 60.76 14.18 -58.66
N ASN A 6 61.12 13.01 -59.19
CA ASN A 6 60.72 11.71 -58.63
C ASN A 6 61.08 11.59 -57.12
N ASN A 7 62.13 12.29 -56.69
CA ASN A 7 62.57 12.35 -55.29
C ASN A 7 61.65 13.19 -54.37
N SER A 8 61.03 14.28 -54.84
CA SER A 8 60.09 15.06 -54.01
C SER A 8 58.75 14.34 -53.88
N LEU A 9 58.29 13.68 -54.94
CA LEU A 9 57.06 12.87 -54.98
C LEU A 9 57.15 11.67 -54.02
N LYS A 10 58.30 10.98 -53.99
CA LYS A 10 58.57 9.88 -53.05
C LYS A 10 58.59 10.33 -51.58
N LYS A 11 59.11 11.53 -51.28
CA LYS A 11 59.08 12.10 -49.92
C LYS A 11 57.65 12.46 -49.48
N TRP A 12 56.88 13.13 -50.34
CA TRP A 12 55.48 13.47 -50.05
C TRP A 12 54.59 12.23 -49.87
N SER A 13 54.73 11.23 -50.74
CA SER A 13 54.02 9.96 -50.62
C SER A 13 54.32 9.27 -49.28
N LYS A 14 55.58 9.28 -48.82
CA LYS A 14 55.96 8.73 -47.51
C LYS A 14 55.27 9.46 -46.35
N TYR A 15 55.18 10.79 -46.39
CA TYR A 15 54.47 11.56 -45.34
C TYR A 15 52.97 11.28 -45.32
N VAL A 16 52.34 11.17 -46.49
CA VAL A 16 50.91 10.83 -46.60
C VAL A 16 50.63 9.45 -46.02
N VAL A 17 51.46 8.44 -46.33
CA VAL A 17 51.31 7.08 -45.79
C VAL A 17 51.49 7.07 -44.27
N ILE A 18 52.47 7.80 -43.73
CA ILE A 18 52.67 7.90 -42.28
C ILE A 18 51.47 8.58 -41.60
N SER A 19 50.93 9.63 -42.20
CA SER A 19 49.76 10.35 -41.67
C SER A 19 48.50 9.47 -41.65
N ILE A 20 48.26 8.70 -42.72
CA ILE A 20 47.15 7.73 -42.78
C ILE A 20 47.34 6.66 -41.70
N PHE A 21 48.56 6.13 -41.55
CA PHE A 21 48.86 5.12 -40.55
C PHE A 21 48.62 5.65 -39.12
N ALA A 22 49.08 6.86 -38.81
CA ALA A 22 48.84 7.52 -37.54
C ALA A 22 47.34 7.74 -37.28
N TYR A 23 46.58 8.19 -38.30
CA TYR A 23 45.14 8.36 -38.19
C TYR A 23 44.42 7.04 -37.92
N THR A 24 44.78 5.96 -38.61
CA THR A 24 44.19 4.63 -38.38
C THR A 24 44.45 4.11 -36.98
N ILE A 25 45.67 4.32 -36.43
CA ILE A 25 45.98 3.94 -35.05
C ILE A 25 45.16 4.76 -34.07
N PHE A 26 45.10 6.09 -34.26
CA PHE A 26 44.34 6.97 -33.39
C PHE A 26 42.85 6.61 -33.38
N PHE A 27 42.26 6.40 -34.56
CA PHE A 27 40.87 5.97 -34.70
C PHE A 27 40.60 4.65 -33.97
N MET A 28 41.44 3.63 -34.21
CA MET A 28 41.31 2.33 -33.54
C MET A 28 41.41 2.47 -32.01
N THR A 29 42.33 3.29 -31.49
CA THR A 29 42.43 3.52 -30.04
C THR A 29 41.20 4.22 -29.46
N SER A 30 40.64 5.22 -30.17
CA SER A 30 39.41 5.90 -29.74
C SER A 30 38.24 4.94 -29.68
N THR A 31 38.04 4.13 -30.71
CA THR A 31 36.94 3.15 -30.76
C THR A 31 37.07 2.08 -29.68
N VAL A 32 38.28 1.63 -29.36
CA VAL A 32 38.51 0.66 -28.28
C VAL A 32 38.16 1.27 -26.92
N ILE A 33 38.51 2.54 -26.68
CA ILE A 33 38.17 3.24 -25.42
C ILE A 33 36.65 3.37 -25.27
N GLU A 34 35.95 3.82 -26.31
CA GLU A 34 34.48 3.93 -26.32
C GLU A 34 33.81 2.58 -26.08
N TYR A 35 34.29 1.52 -26.73
CA TYR A 35 33.78 0.16 -26.54
C TYR A 35 33.94 -0.30 -25.08
N TYR A 36 35.09 -0.06 -24.46
CA TYR A 36 35.33 -0.43 -23.06
C TYR A 36 34.44 0.37 -22.10
N GLN A 37 34.24 1.66 -22.35
CA GLN A 37 33.33 2.49 -21.55
C GLN A 37 31.89 1.98 -21.66
N ALA A 38 31.40 1.75 -22.89
CA ALA A 38 30.07 1.23 -23.13
C ALA A 38 29.86 -0.16 -22.52
N TYR A 39 30.88 -1.04 -22.58
CA TYR A 39 30.81 -2.36 -21.95
C TYR A 39 30.68 -2.25 -20.42
N LYS A 40 31.49 -1.40 -19.79
CA LYS A 40 31.46 -1.18 -18.33
C LYS A 40 30.14 -0.56 -17.87
N GLU A 41 29.60 0.41 -18.62
CA GLU A 41 28.29 0.99 -18.34
C GLU A 41 27.18 -0.05 -18.45
N LYS A 42 27.21 -0.89 -19.49
CA LYS A 42 26.26 -1.99 -19.65
C LYS A 42 26.31 -2.97 -18.48
N GLU A 43 27.51 -3.33 -18.03
CA GLU A 43 27.69 -4.22 -16.87
C GLU A 43 27.15 -3.59 -15.58
N HIS A 44 27.47 -2.31 -15.33
CA HIS A 44 26.95 -1.56 -14.20
C HIS A 44 25.42 -1.50 -14.20
N LEU A 45 24.82 -1.10 -15.32
CA LEU A 45 23.36 -1.02 -15.49
C LEU A 45 22.70 -2.39 -15.32
N THR A 46 23.32 -3.46 -15.81
CA THR A 46 22.78 -4.83 -15.66
C THR A 46 22.78 -5.26 -14.19
N ASN A 47 23.87 -5.00 -13.47
CA ASN A 47 23.96 -5.30 -12.04
C ASN A 47 22.97 -4.48 -11.22
N GLU A 48 22.86 -3.17 -11.49
CA GLU A 48 21.90 -2.31 -10.80
C GLU A 48 20.46 -2.76 -11.06
N LEU A 49 20.13 -3.11 -12.30
CA LEU A 49 18.81 -3.63 -12.66
C LEU A 49 18.50 -4.96 -11.97
N GLN A 50 19.50 -5.85 -11.84
CA GLN A 50 19.35 -7.11 -11.10
C GLN A 50 19.10 -6.85 -9.61
N ILE A 51 19.89 -5.99 -8.98
CA ILE A 51 19.69 -5.59 -7.56
C ILE A 51 18.28 -5.01 -7.37
N LYS A 52 17.85 -4.09 -8.23
CA LYS A 52 16.50 -3.50 -8.15
C LYS A 52 15.38 -4.53 -8.35
N ARG A 53 15.59 -5.53 -9.21
CA ARG A 53 14.65 -6.64 -9.40
C ARG A 53 14.55 -7.52 -8.17
N ASP A 54 15.67 -7.81 -7.53
CA ASP A 54 15.73 -8.63 -6.31
C ASP A 54 15.10 -7.88 -5.13
N GLU A 55 15.40 -6.58 -4.98
CA GLU A 55 14.75 -5.70 -4.00
C GLU A 55 13.22 -5.69 -4.19
N THR A 56 12.76 -5.53 -5.43
CA THR A 56 11.32 -5.51 -5.76
C THR A 56 10.65 -6.86 -5.47
N THR A 57 11.33 -7.97 -5.78
CA THR A 57 10.82 -9.33 -5.53
C THR A 57 10.71 -9.59 -4.03
N SER A 58 11.74 -9.23 -3.27
CA SER A 58 11.74 -9.30 -1.80
C SER A 58 10.63 -8.45 -1.19
N LEU A 59 10.43 -7.22 -1.67
CA LEU A 59 9.36 -6.34 -1.21
C LEU A 59 7.98 -6.94 -1.54
N LYS A 60 7.80 -7.50 -2.74
CA LYS A 60 6.56 -8.17 -3.14
C LYS A 60 6.25 -9.38 -2.24
N GLN A 61 7.26 -10.17 -1.89
CA GLN A 61 7.10 -11.29 -0.95
C GLN A 61 6.67 -10.80 0.44
N LYS A 62 7.30 -9.74 0.96
CA LYS A 62 6.91 -9.13 2.25
C LYS A 62 5.48 -8.60 2.22
N ILE A 63 5.07 -7.93 1.15
CA ILE A 63 3.70 -7.45 0.97
C ILE A 63 2.71 -8.62 0.95
N ASN A 64 3.01 -9.70 0.23
CA ASN A 64 2.15 -10.88 0.20
C ASN A 64 2.01 -11.53 1.58
N ALA A 65 3.12 -11.69 2.31
CA ALA A 65 3.10 -12.24 3.65
C ALA A 65 2.30 -11.36 4.63
N LEU A 66 2.43 -10.04 4.54
CA LEU A 66 1.62 -9.10 5.33
C LEU A 66 0.14 -9.19 4.96
N LYS A 67 -0.19 -9.26 3.67
CA LYS A 67 -1.57 -9.40 3.20
C LYS A 67 -2.21 -10.70 3.71
N GLU A 68 -1.46 -11.79 3.71
CA GLU A 68 -1.92 -13.07 4.25
C GLU A 68 -2.15 -12.99 5.77
N LYS A 69 -1.22 -12.40 6.53
CA LYS A 69 -1.39 -12.15 7.96
C LYS A 69 -2.60 -11.27 8.25
N THR A 70 -2.81 -10.18 7.50
CA THR A 70 -3.98 -9.31 7.64
C THR A 70 -5.27 -10.07 7.37
N LYS A 71 -5.28 -10.94 6.35
CA LYS A 71 -6.44 -11.78 6.04
C LYS A 71 -6.76 -12.74 7.19
N LEU A 72 -5.75 -13.43 7.73
CA LEU A 72 -5.93 -14.34 8.87
C LEU A 72 -6.46 -13.61 10.11
N ILE A 73 -5.93 -12.41 10.39
CA ILE A 73 -6.45 -11.57 11.46
C ILE A 73 -7.90 -11.19 11.15
N GLN A 74 -8.22 -10.69 9.96
CA GLN A 74 -9.59 -10.31 9.61
C GLN A 74 -10.61 -11.46 9.74
N GLU A 75 -10.20 -12.68 9.42
CA GLU A 75 -11.04 -13.88 9.56
C GLU A 75 -11.27 -14.30 11.02
N SER A 76 -10.38 -13.93 11.95
CA SER A 76 -10.56 -14.22 13.37
C SER A 76 -11.57 -13.30 14.04
N TYR A 77 -11.87 -12.14 13.45
CA TYR A 77 -12.88 -11.20 13.97
C TYR A 77 -14.26 -11.45 13.38
N ILE A 78 -15.29 -11.01 14.11
CA ILE A 78 -16.68 -11.12 13.69
C ILE A 78 -16.97 -10.16 12.51
N LYS A 79 -17.73 -10.62 11.53
CA LYS A 79 -18.11 -9.80 10.37
C LYS A 79 -19.20 -8.79 10.76
N GLU A 80 -19.24 -7.67 10.03
CA GLU A 80 -20.23 -6.60 10.21
C GLU A 80 -21.68 -7.12 10.20
N ASP A 81 -22.03 -7.95 9.21
CA ASP A 81 -23.38 -8.52 9.08
C ASP A 81 -23.77 -9.35 10.31
N GLU A 82 -22.82 -10.07 10.88
CA GLU A 82 -23.06 -10.90 12.05
C GLU A 82 -23.21 -10.07 13.32
N ILE A 83 -22.45 -8.97 13.45
CA ILE A 83 -22.68 -7.98 14.51
C ILE A 83 -24.09 -7.40 14.37
N ARG A 84 -24.49 -7.00 13.16
CA ARG A 84 -25.80 -6.42 12.88
C ARG A 84 -26.92 -7.35 13.33
N THR A 85 -26.85 -8.63 12.96
CA THR A 85 -27.85 -9.63 13.38
C THR A 85 -27.85 -9.83 14.89
N ARG A 86 -26.69 -10.11 15.50
CA ARG A 86 -26.61 -10.40 16.95
C ARG A 86 -27.05 -9.22 17.82
N VAL A 87 -26.61 -8.01 17.49
CA VAL A 87 -26.95 -6.80 18.25
C VAL A 87 -28.42 -6.46 18.07
N SER A 88 -28.98 -6.56 16.85
CA SER A 88 -30.40 -6.34 16.62
C SER A 88 -31.25 -7.30 17.46
N GLU A 89 -30.92 -8.59 17.45
CA GLU A 89 -31.63 -9.59 18.26
C GLU A 89 -31.53 -9.34 19.77
N ILE A 90 -30.37 -8.84 20.25
CA ILE A 90 -30.22 -8.48 21.66
C ILE A 90 -31.10 -7.28 21.97
N PHE A 91 -31.07 -6.22 21.14
CA PHE A 91 -31.88 -5.02 21.31
C PHE A 91 -33.37 -5.31 21.30
N ASP A 92 -33.83 -6.22 20.44
CA ASP A 92 -35.23 -6.64 20.42
C ASP A 92 -35.63 -7.37 21.72
N ARG A 93 -34.71 -8.13 22.33
CA ARG A 93 -34.94 -8.84 23.60
C ARG A 93 -34.86 -7.95 24.83
N VAL A 94 -33.96 -6.97 24.84
CA VAL A 94 -33.78 -6.05 25.97
C VAL A 94 -34.70 -4.84 25.91
N SER A 95 -35.34 -4.58 24.77
CA SER A 95 -36.35 -3.53 24.65
C SER A 95 -37.55 -3.85 25.53
N LEU A 96 -37.91 -2.91 26.40
CA LEU A 96 -39.04 -3.00 27.32
C LEU A 96 -40.11 -1.97 26.94
N ILE A 97 -41.21 -1.94 27.68
CA ILE A 97 -42.28 -0.96 27.46
C ILE A 97 -41.78 0.48 27.72
N ASP A 98 -40.83 0.64 28.65
CA ASP A 98 -40.33 1.94 29.08
C ASP A 98 -39.23 2.52 28.17
N TYR A 99 -38.50 1.66 27.45
CA TYR A 99 -37.51 2.07 26.46
C TYR A 99 -37.34 1.03 25.35
N LYS A 100 -37.05 1.50 24.15
CA LYS A 100 -36.85 0.71 22.95
C LYS A 100 -35.53 1.08 22.30
N LEU A 101 -34.69 0.06 22.08
CA LEU A 101 -33.44 0.17 21.35
C LEU A 101 -33.65 -0.37 19.94
N LYS A 102 -33.26 0.41 18.93
CA LYS A 102 -33.30 -0.03 17.53
C LYS A 102 -31.94 0.23 16.89
N LEU A 103 -31.30 -0.85 16.44
CA LEU A 103 -30.10 -0.74 15.63
C LEU A 103 -30.49 -0.22 14.24
N LEU A 104 -29.92 0.91 13.82
CA LEU A 104 -30.13 1.49 12.50
C LEU A 104 -29.09 1.01 11.51
N ASP A 105 -27.82 1.04 11.93
CA ASP A 105 -26.69 0.66 11.08
C ASP A 105 -25.50 0.19 11.92
N VAL A 106 -24.59 -0.53 11.28
CA VAL A 106 -23.28 -0.88 11.83
C VAL A 106 -22.26 -0.42 10.80
N ARG A 107 -21.24 0.33 11.22
CA ARG A 107 -20.17 0.79 10.34
C ARG A 107 -18.83 0.30 10.81
N ASN A 108 -18.17 -0.49 9.97
CA ASN A 108 -16.81 -0.92 10.22
C ASN A 108 -15.82 0.26 10.09
N GLN A 109 -14.96 0.44 11.09
CA GLN A 109 -13.85 1.41 11.05
C GLN A 109 -12.49 0.71 10.97
N CYS A 110 -12.32 -0.34 11.78
CA CYS A 110 -11.13 -1.19 11.82
C CYS A 110 -11.55 -2.66 11.98
N ILE A 111 -10.63 -3.59 11.72
CA ILE A 111 -10.88 -5.04 11.85
C ILE A 111 -11.60 -5.41 13.16
N ASP A 112 -11.24 -4.75 14.25
CA ASP A 112 -11.79 -4.96 15.58
C ASP A 112 -12.84 -3.91 16.01
N ARG A 113 -12.94 -2.75 15.34
CA ARG A 113 -13.76 -1.61 15.78
C ARG A 113 -14.92 -1.32 14.83
N ASN A 114 -16.12 -1.29 15.39
CA ASN A 114 -17.35 -1.01 14.68
C ASN A 114 -18.13 0.10 15.40
N ILE A 115 -18.71 1.02 14.63
CA ILE A 115 -19.62 2.03 15.15
C ILE A 115 -21.04 1.49 14.99
N LEU A 116 -21.74 1.32 16.11
CA LEU A 116 -23.16 0.98 16.12
C LEU A 116 -23.95 2.29 16.09
N VAL A 117 -24.84 2.43 15.12
CA VAL A 117 -25.78 3.55 15.04
C VAL A 117 -27.09 3.08 15.62
N VAL A 118 -27.48 3.63 16.78
CA VAL A 118 -28.60 3.14 17.57
C VAL A 118 -29.59 4.27 17.81
N ASN A 119 -30.87 3.96 17.66
CA ASN A 119 -31.96 4.81 18.10
C ASN A 119 -32.49 4.31 19.44
N LEU A 120 -32.43 5.17 20.46
CA LEU A 120 -33.00 4.95 21.78
C LEU A 120 -34.24 5.82 21.93
N SER A 121 -35.41 5.19 22.02
CA SER A 121 -36.67 5.87 22.34
C SER A 121 -37.12 5.44 23.73
N ALA A 122 -37.43 6.37 24.63
CA ALA A 122 -37.93 6.04 25.96
C ALA A 122 -39.12 6.90 26.36
N ASN A 123 -39.98 6.35 27.21
CA ASN A 123 -41.19 7.01 27.70
C ASN A 123 -40.99 7.70 29.06
N SER A 124 -39.87 7.43 29.72
CA SER A 124 -39.49 8.04 31.00
C SER A 124 -38.01 8.38 31.03
N GLU A 125 -37.61 9.32 31.91
CA GLU A 125 -36.20 9.67 32.12
C GLU A 125 -35.39 8.47 32.63
N ASN A 126 -36.01 7.60 33.43
CA ASN A 126 -35.41 6.36 33.90
C ASN A 126 -35.19 5.38 32.74
N GLY A 127 -36.11 5.32 31.78
CA GLY A 127 -35.97 4.54 30.55
C GLY A 127 -34.80 5.03 29.68
N PHE A 128 -34.61 6.35 29.56
CA PHE A 128 -33.43 6.91 28.88
C PHE A 128 -32.13 6.52 29.57
N LYS A 129 -32.04 6.67 30.90
CA LYS A 129 -30.84 6.27 31.67
C LYS A 129 -30.55 4.78 31.55
N ALA A 130 -31.58 3.94 31.56
CA ALA A 130 -31.42 2.50 31.39
C ALA A 130 -30.90 2.14 29.99
N GLY A 131 -31.48 2.73 28.94
CA GLY A 131 -31.03 2.55 27.57
C GLY A 131 -29.59 3.02 27.35
N GLU A 132 -29.25 4.22 27.84
CA GLU A 132 -27.88 4.74 27.80
C GLU A 132 -26.90 3.84 28.56
N GLY A 133 -27.31 3.29 29.71
CA GLY A 133 -26.51 2.33 30.46
C GLY A 133 -26.14 1.08 29.66
N ILE A 134 -27.08 0.55 28.86
CA ILE A 134 -26.83 -0.60 27.96
C ILE A 134 -25.84 -0.21 26.86
N LEU A 135 -26.02 0.97 26.25
CA LEU A 135 -25.13 1.45 25.19
C LEU A 135 -23.70 1.67 25.72
N ASN A 136 -23.58 2.29 26.90
CA ASN A 136 -22.30 2.51 27.58
C ASN A 136 -21.61 1.20 28.00
N TYR A 137 -22.37 0.15 28.28
CA TYR A 137 -21.81 -1.17 28.55
C TYR A 137 -21.19 -1.81 27.29
N LEU A 138 -21.79 -1.57 26.12
CA LEU A 138 -21.28 -2.07 24.85
C LEU A 138 -20.02 -1.33 24.39
N GLY A 139 -19.90 -0.05 24.74
CA GLY A 139 -18.71 0.74 24.41
C GLY A 139 -18.90 2.23 24.69
N GLU A 140 -17.93 3.02 24.22
CA GLU A 140 -17.98 4.47 24.35
C GLU A 140 -19.13 5.03 23.49
N THR A 141 -20.03 5.77 24.12
CA THR A 141 -21.26 6.24 23.47
C THR A 141 -21.25 7.76 23.31
N ILE A 142 -21.60 8.23 22.12
CA ILE A 142 -21.75 9.64 21.79
C ILE A 142 -23.17 9.87 21.29
N ARG A 143 -23.89 10.82 21.88
CA ARG A 143 -25.21 11.23 21.42
C ARG A 143 -25.07 12.22 20.26
N SER A 144 -25.94 12.11 19.25
CA SER A 144 -25.98 13.06 18.14
C SER A 144 -26.42 14.44 18.63
N GLU A 145 -25.79 15.49 18.09
CA GLU A 145 -26.24 16.88 18.31
C GLU A 145 -27.53 17.20 17.53
N GLN A 146 -27.81 16.45 16.46
CA GLN A 146 -28.95 16.71 15.57
C GLN A 146 -30.22 15.96 15.98
N SER A 147 -30.10 14.90 16.78
CA SER A 147 -31.24 14.10 17.22
C SER A 147 -31.01 13.53 18.61
N GLU A 148 -31.92 13.85 19.53
CA GLU A 148 -31.83 13.44 20.94
C GLU A 148 -31.89 11.92 21.14
N ASN A 149 -32.49 11.19 20.19
CA ASN A 149 -32.68 9.75 20.27
C ASN A 149 -31.59 8.96 19.53
N LEU A 150 -30.65 9.63 18.87
CA LEU A 150 -29.64 8.99 18.04
C LEU A 150 -28.30 8.90 18.78
N TYR A 151 -27.77 7.69 18.88
CA TYR A 151 -26.53 7.38 19.59
C TYR A 151 -25.56 6.63 18.67
N PHE A 152 -24.27 6.92 18.85
CA PHE A 152 -23.16 6.25 18.19
C PHE A 152 -22.35 5.52 19.25
N VAL A 153 -22.25 4.21 19.15
CA VAL A 153 -21.50 3.38 20.11
C VAL A 153 -20.26 2.82 19.43
N ASN A 154 -19.09 3.12 19.99
CA ASN A 154 -17.82 2.55 19.57
C ASN A 154 -17.65 1.15 20.18
N TYR A 155 -18.02 0.13 19.41
CA TYR A 155 -17.95 -1.27 19.80
C TYR A 155 -16.61 -1.90 19.38
N ILE A 156 -15.88 -2.42 20.38
CA ILE A 156 -14.62 -3.14 20.16
C ILE A 156 -14.91 -4.64 20.26
N SER A 157 -14.88 -5.30 19.11
CA SER A 157 -15.05 -6.74 18.99
C SER A 157 -13.80 -7.49 19.46
N LYS A 158 -14.03 -8.62 20.14
CA LYS A 158 -12.95 -9.53 20.52
C LYS A 158 -12.71 -10.55 19.40
N PRO A 159 -11.45 -10.97 19.18
CA PRO A 159 -11.18 -12.08 18.27
C PRO A 159 -11.89 -13.34 18.76
N ARG A 160 -12.32 -14.19 17.83
CA ARG A 160 -12.85 -15.51 18.16
C ARG A 160 -11.73 -16.34 18.78
N ASP A 161 -12.04 -17.03 19.87
CA ASP A 161 -11.18 -18.09 20.36
C ASP A 161 -11.11 -19.18 19.29
N LEU A 162 -10.02 -19.18 18.52
CA LEU A 162 -9.64 -20.30 17.67
C LEU A 162 -9.23 -21.44 18.61
N LYS A 163 -10.18 -22.31 18.96
CA LYS A 163 -9.87 -23.60 19.59
C LYS A 163 -9.15 -24.52 18.62
#